data_AF-A0A5B8VL44-F1
#
_entry.id   AF-A0A5B8VL44-F1
#
_cell.length_a   1.000
_cell.length_b   1.000
_cell.length_c   1.000
_cell.angle_alpha   90.00
_cell.angle_beta   90.00
_cell.angle_gamma   90.00
#
_symmetry.space_group_name_H-M   'P 1'
#
loop_
_entity.id
_entity.type
_entity.pdbx_description
1 polymer ?
#
loop_
_entity_poly.entity_id
_entity_poly.type
_entity_poly.pdbx_seq_one_letter_code
_entity_poly.pdbx_strand_id
1 'polypeptide(L)'
;MSLIRINVAEAYPSQKRLNRMKITISIICGLLTLLWAYAAFSKLLSYHDFLIQLKRQPLPTWSISGLAVGLPIFELLIAFLICGNYTKKAGLWLSSVLMICFTGYVALALSGAFGSIPCSCGGILSRMGWQTHLIFNIVYTILALFGLWTFNRYKKLNIHAR
;
A
#
# COMPACT_ATOMS: atom_id res chain seq x y z
N MET A 1 8.45 -14.72 -53.50
CA MET A 1 7.43 -14.46 -52.46
C MET A 1 7.94 -15.02 -51.14
N SER A 2 8.77 -14.24 -50.44
CA SER A 2 9.40 -14.64 -49.18
C SER A 2 8.39 -14.49 -48.05
N LEU A 3 7.90 -15.61 -47.52
CA LEU A 3 7.08 -15.63 -46.31
C LEU A 3 7.97 -15.22 -45.13
N ILE A 4 7.72 -14.03 -44.59
CA ILE A 4 8.26 -13.61 -43.30
C ILE A 4 7.77 -14.62 -42.26
N ARG A 5 8.61 -15.59 -41.90
CA ARG A 5 8.41 -16.40 -40.70
C ARG A 5 8.59 -15.48 -39.50
N ILE A 6 7.52 -14.83 -39.08
CA ILE A 6 7.49 -14.19 -37.75
C ILE A 6 7.70 -15.32 -36.75
N ASN A 7 8.86 -15.33 -36.10
CA ASN A 7 9.20 -16.32 -35.10
C ASN A 7 8.32 -16.04 -33.87
N VAL A 8 7.16 -16.70 -33.80
CA VAL A 8 6.13 -16.51 -32.77
C VAL A 8 6.69 -16.66 -31.35
N ALA A 9 7.81 -17.37 -31.19
CA ALA A 9 8.54 -17.53 -29.94
C ALA A 9 9.05 -16.21 -29.33
N GLU A 10 9.24 -15.16 -30.13
CA GLU A 10 9.74 -13.86 -29.65
C GLU A 10 8.60 -12.95 -29.13
N ALA A 11 7.36 -13.20 -29.56
CA ALA A 11 6.19 -12.40 -29.17
C ALA A 11 5.66 -12.71 -27.76
N TYR A 12 6.06 -13.84 -27.18
CA TYR A 12 5.47 -14.38 -25.96
C TYR A 12 6.48 -14.42 -24.80
N PRO A 13 6.11 -13.95 -23.59
CA PRO A 13 7.02 -13.97 -22.44
C PRO A 13 7.30 -15.40 -21.96
N SER A 14 8.58 -15.74 -21.76
CA SER A 14 8.95 -17.05 -21.24
C SER A 14 8.25 -17.41 -19.92
N GLN A 15 7.90 -18.68 -19.71
CA GLN A 15 7.27 -19.16 -18.46
C GLN A 15 8.09 -18.79 -17.22
N LYS A 16 9.44 -18.80 -17.35
CA LYS A 16 10.36 -18.35 -16.30
C LYS A 16 10.16 -16.87 -15.92
N ARG A 17 9.82 -16.00 -16.88
CA ARG A 17 9.48 -14.59 -16.63
C ARG A 17 8.14 -14.46 -15.89
N LEU A 18 7.11 -15.20 -16.30
CA LEU A 18 5.81 -15.22 -15.63
C LEU A 18 5.93 -15.69 -14.18
N ASN A 19 6.71 -16.76 -13.93
CA ASN A 19 6.96 -17.27 -12.58
C ASN A 19 7.67 -16.24 -11.70
N ARG A 20 8.69 -15.53 -12.24
CA ARG A 20 9.37 -14.45 -11.52
C ARG A 20 8.41 -13.31 -11.15
N MET A 21 7.58 -12.86 -12.09
CA MET A 21 6.57 -11.83 -11.81
C MET A 21 5.58 -12.27 -10.74
N LYS A 22 5.12 -13.52 -10.79
CA LYS A 22 4.21 -14.09 -9.78
C LYS A 22 4.85 -14.08 -8.39
N ILE A 23 6.12 -14.48 -8.27
CA ILE A 23 6.87 -14.44 -7.01
C ILE A 23 7.01 -13.00 -6.52
N THR A 24 7.41 -12.06 -7.38
CA THR A 24 7.50 -10.63 -7.03
C THR A 24 6.18 -10.09 -6.50
N ILE A 25 5.06 -10.38 -7.18
CA ILE A 25 3.72 -9.97 -6.74
C ILE A 25 3.42 -10.57 -5.36
N SER A 26 3.69 -11.85 -5.13
CA SER A 26 3.43 -12.51 -3.84
C SER A 26 4.22 -11.89 -2.70
N ILE A 27 5.51 -11.56 -2.92
CA ILE A 27 6.35 -10.90 -1.93
C ILE A 27 5.79 -9.51 -1.58
N ILE A 28 5.50 -8.69 -2.59
CA ILE A 28 4.94 -7.35 -2.38
C ILE A 28 3.60 -7.43 -1.65
N CYS A 29 2.70 -8.33 -2.07
CA CYS A 29 1.43 -8.54 -1.41
C CYS A 29 1.62 -8.94 0.05
N GLY A 30 2.55 -9.85 0.35
CA GLY A 30 2.87 -10.24 1.72
C GLY A 30 3.33 -9.07 2.58
N LEU A 31 4.26 -8.24 2.07
CA LEU A 31 4.74 -7.06 2.78
C LEU A 31 3.62 -6.04 3.05
N LEU A 32 2.76 -5.77 2.05
CA LEU A 32 1.63 -4.86 2.21
C LEU A 32 0.59 -5.42 3.19
N THR A 33 0.27 -6.71 3.11
CA THR A 33 -0.64 -7.36 4.07
C THR A 33 -0.11 -7.25 5.48
N LEU A 34 1.19 -7.50 5.71
CA LEU A 34 1.81 -7.34 7.02
C LEU A 34 1.75 -5.90 7.52
N LEU A 35 2.07 -4.93 6.65
CA LEU A 35 1.97 -3.51 6.97
C LEU A 35 0.56 -3.15 7.44
N TRP A 36 -0.46 -3.48 6.64
CA TRP A 36 -1.84 -3.09 6.91
C TRP A 36 -2.41 -3.81 8.12
N ALA A 37 -2.14 -5.10 8.28
CA ALA A 37 -2.56 -5.85 9.45
C ALA A 37 -1.91 -5.28 10.72
N TYR A 38 -0.60 -5.04 10.71
CA TYR A 38 0.10 -4.45 11.84
C TYR A 38 -0.44 -3.05 12.18
N ALA A 39 -0.62 -2.20 11.17
CA ALA A 39 -1.14 -0.85 11.33
C ALA A 39 -2.54 -0.84 11.93
N ALA A 40 -3.41 -1.77 11.52
CA ALA A 40 -4.76 -1.86 12.05
C ALA A 40 -4.79 -2.44 13.47
N PHE A 41 -4.11 -3.58 13.70
CA PHE A 41 -4.12 -4.23 15.01
C PHE A 41 -3.48 -3.35 16.09
N SER A 42 -2.40 -2.63 15.78
CA SER A 42 -1.81 -1.68 16.73
C SER A 42 -2.77 -0.56 17.13
N LYS A 43 -3.60 -0.07 16.19
CA LYS A 43 -4.64 0.93 16.48
C LYS A 43 -5.81 0.34 17.26
N LEU A 44 -6.24 -0.89 16.97
CA LEU A 44 -7.35 -1.53 17.66
C LEU A 44 -6.99 -1.94 19.10
N LEU A 45 -5.80 -2.52 19.30
CA LEU A 45 -5.33 -2.94 20.62
C LEU A 45 -5.05 -1.75 21.54
N SER A 46 -4.57 -0.64 20.98
CA SER A 46 -4.29 0.61 21.69
C SER A 46 -5.23 1.73 21.25
N TYR A 47 -6.53 1.44 21.16
CA TYR A 47 -7.53 2.38 20.63
C TYR A 47 -7.56 3.72 21.35
N HIS A 48 -7.45 3.72 22.68
CA HIS A 48 -7.43 4.95 23.48
C HIS A 48 -6.26 5.86 23.11
N ASP A 49 -5.05 5.29 23.01
CA ASP A 49 -3.84 6.03 22.62
C ASP A 49 -3.94 6.54 21.18
N PHE A 50 -4.45 5.71 20.27
CA PHE A 50 -4.67 6.11 18.89
C PHE A 50 -5.65 7.29 18.78
N LEU A 51 -6.77 7.24 19.53
CA LEU A 51 -7.74 8.33 19.57
C LEU A 51 -7.12 9.63 20.10
N ILE A 52 -6.29 9.57 21.14
CA ILE A 52 -5.58 10.74 21.67
C ILE A 52 -4.58 11.29 20.64
N GLN A 53 -3.81 10.42 19.98
CA GLN A 53 -2.86 10.82 18.93
C GLN A 53 -3.58 11.49 17.76
N LEU A 54 -4.74 10.96 17.38
CA LEU A 54 -5.59 11.49 16.31
C LEU A 54 -6.18 12.87 16.67
N LYS A 55 -6.60 13.07 17.93
CA LYS A 55 -7.05 14.38 18.44
C LYS A 55 -5.99 15.46 18.42
N ARG A 56 -4.70 15.08 18.40
CA ARG A 56 -3.56 16.00 18.33
C ARG A 56 -3.10 16.29 16.89
N GLN A 57 -3.70 15.63 15.90
CA GLN A 57 -3.44 15.96 14.51
C GLN A 57 -4.23 17.23 14.11
N PRO A 58 -3.74 18.01 13.12
CA PRO A 58 -4.47 19.12 12.53
C PRO A 58 -5.64 18.62 11.65
N LEU A 59 -6.56 17.88 12.26
CA LEU A 59 -7.75 17.30 11.63
C LEU A 59 -9.02 17.98 12.14
N PRO A 60 -10.06 18.12 11.30
CA PRO A 60 -11.35 18.62 11.76
C PRO A 60 -11.93 17.73 12.86
N THR A 61 -12.45 18.35 13.92
CA THR A 61 -12.95 17.64 15.12
C THR A 61 -14.05 16.63 14.80
N TRP A 62 -14.92 16.93 13.83
CA TRP A 62 -15.98 16.04 13.36
C TRP A 62 -15.45 14.76 12.70
N SER A 63 -14.23 14.76 12.18
CA SER A 63 -13.65 13.59 11.48
C SER A 63 -13.01 12.58 12.44
N ILE A 64 -12.64 13.00 13.65
CA ILE A 64 -11.78 12.24 14.57
C ILE A 64 -12.42 10.89 14.94
N SER A 65 -13.67 10.90 15.42
CA SER A 65 -14.35 9.67 15.85
C SER A 65 -14.56 8.69 14.68
N GLY A 66 -14.87 9.22 13.49
CA GLY A 66 -15.04 8.43 12.27
C GLY A 66 -13.72 7.79 11.82
N LEU A 67 -12.63 8.54 11.84
CA LEU A 67 -11.29 8.03 11.50
C LEU A 67 -10.74 7.05 12.53
N ALA A 68 -11.03 7.25 13.82
CA ALA A 68 -10.58 6.37 14.90
C ALA A 68 -11.04 4.92 14.69
N VAL A 69 -12.26 4.74 14.16
CA VAL A 69 -12.85 3.42 13.88
C VAL A 69 -12.67 3.02 12.42
N GLY A 70 -12.93 3.94 11.50
CA GLY A 70 -12.93 3.67 10.07
C GLY A 70 -11.55 3.35 9.51
N LEU A 71 -10.50 4.02 10.00
CA LEU A 71 -9.14 3.79 9.50
C LEU A 71 -8.65 2.37 9.75
N PRO A 72 -8.65 1.81 10.98
CA PRO A 72 -8.22 0.44 11.20
C PRO A 72 -9.10 -0.60 10.49
N ILE A 73 -10.41 -0.36 10.37
CA ILE A 73 -11.29 -1.25 9.60
C ILE A 73 -10.88 -1.26 8.12
N PHE A 74 -10.60 -0.09 7.55
CA PHE A 74 -10.20 0.04 6.16
C PHE A 74 -8.82 -0.58 5.90
N GLU A 75 -7.89 -0.46 6.84
CA GLU A 75 -6.59 -1.12 6.81
C GLU A 75 -6.74 -2.66 6.82
N LEU A 76 -7.58 -3.23 7.69
CA LEU A 76 -7.88 -4.67 7.68
C LEU A 76 -8.55 -5.12 6.39
N LEU A 77 -9.48 -4.32 5.85
CA LEU A 77 -10.12 -4.59 4.58
C LEU A 77 -9.09 -4.68 3.45
N ILE A 78 -8.14 -3.74 3.38
CA ILE A 78 -7.07 -3.77 2.38
C ILE A 78 -6.23 -5.04 2.55
N ALA A 79 -5.82 -5.37 3.78
CA ALA A 79 -5.05 -6.57 4.07
C ALA A 79 -5.78 -7.84 3.58
N PHE A 80 -7.08 -7.94 3.84
CA PHE A 80 -7.93 -9.05 3.40
C PHE A 80 -8.06 -9.12 1.87
N LEU A 81 -8.32 -7.98 1.21
CA LEU A 81 -8.49 -7.91 -0.24
C LEU A 81 -7.22 -8.34 -0.99
N ILE A 82 -6.03 -7.98 -0.47
CA ILE A 82 -4.73 -8.36 -1.07
C ILE A 82 -4.52 -9.88 -1.02
N CYS A 83 -4.97 -10.56 0.04
CA CYS A 83 -4.86 -12.02 0.17
C CYS A 83 -5.74 -12.78 -0.84
N GLY A 84 -6.91 -12.24 -1.18
CA GLY A 84 -7.85 -12.90 -2.09
C GLY A 84 -7.38 -12.95 -3.55
N ASN A 85 -7.62 -14.07 -4.24
CA ASN A 85 -7.15 -14.26 -5.63
C ASN A 85 -7.86 -13.35 -6.64
N TYR A 86 -9.15 -13.09 -6.44
CA TYR A 86 -9.97 -12.26 -7.31
C TYR A 86 -9.97 -10.78 -6.89
N THR A 87 -9.81 -10.51 -5.60
CA THR A 87 -9.86 -9.18 -4.99
C THR A 87 -8.51 -8.46 -4.95
N LYS A 88 -7.40 -9.19 -5.20
CA LYS A 88 -6.03 -8.67 -5.12
C LYS A 88 -5.82 -7.33 -5.81
N LYS A 89 -6.39 -7.16 -7.01
CA LYS A 89 -6.27 -5.92 -7.77
C LYS A 89 -6.89 -4.73 -7.03
N ALA A 90 -8.06 -4.92 -6.43
CA ALA A 90 -8.74 -3.91 -5.64
C ALA A 90 -7.92 -3.57 -4.39
N GLY A 91 -7.43 -4.59 -3.67
CA GLY A 91 -6.56 -4.40 -2.51
C GLY A 91 -5.28 -3.62 -2.84
N LEU A 92 -4.60 -3.95 -3.94
CA LEU A 92 -3.42 -3.20 -4.41
C LEU A 92 -3.75 -1.75 -4.78
N TRP A 93 -4.88 -1.51 -5.45
CA TRP A 93 -5.34 -0.15 -5.75
C TRP A 93 -5.61 0.68 -4.50
N LEU A 94 -6.41 0.14 -3.57
CA LEU A 94 -6.73 0.81 -2.31
C LEU A 94 -5.46 1.05 -1.48
N SER A 95 -4.55 0.07 -1.44
CA SER A 95 -3.25 0.22 -0.79
C SER A 95 -2.42 1.35 -1.41
N SER A 96 -2.36 1.46 -2.74
CA SER A 96 -1.64 2.54 -3.41
C SER A 96 -2.22 3.91 -3.07
N VAL A 97 -3.54 4.06 -3.13
CA VAL A 97 -4.22 5.31 -2.82
C VAL A 97 -3.97 5.71 -1.37
N LEU A 98 -4.18 4.80 -0.42
CA LEU A 98 -4.01 5.10 1.00
C LEU A 98 -2.55 5.41 1.35
N MET A 99 -1.59 4.69 0.77
CA MET A 99 -0.17 5.00 0.94
C MET A 99 0.20 6.38 0.38
N ILE A 100 -0.32 6.77 -0.78
CA ILE A 100 -0.12 8.13 -1.32
C ILE A 100 -0.68 9.18 -0.36
N CYS A 101 -1.88 8.97 0.18
CA CYS A 101 -2.47 9.88 1.17
C CYS A 101 -1.59 10.01 2.42
N PHE A 102 -1.11 8.89 2.97
CA PHE A 102 -0.22 8.90 4.14
C PHE A 102 1.15 9.52 3.86
N THR A 103 1.76 9.24 2.71
CA THR A 103 3.00 9.90 2.28
C THR A 103 2.79 11.41 2.15
N GLY A 104 1.72 11.83 1.47
CA GLY A 104 1.39 13.24 1.25
C GLY A 104 1.14 13.98 2.57
N TYR A 105 0.41 13.35 3.50
CA TYR A 105 0.17 13.92 4.83
C TYR A 105 1.48 14.16 5.59
N VAL A 106 2.37 13.16 5.65
CA VAL A 106 3.65 13.28 6.35
C VAL A 106 4.57 14.31 5.70
N ALA A 107 4.60 14.36 4.35
CA ALA A 107 5.36 15.35 3.62
C ALA A 107 4.85 16.78 3.90
N LEU A 108 3.53 16.97 3.92
CA LEU A 108 2.91 18.25 4.23
C LEU A 108 3.21 18.68 5.67
N ALA A 109 3.14 17.76 6.63
CA ALA A 109 3.51 18.04 8.02
C ALA A 109 4.98 18.47 8.16
N LEU A 110 5.90 17.80 7.46
CA LEU A 110 7.32 18.16 7.46
C LEU A 110 7.63 19.47 6.73
N SER A 111 6.80 19.89 5.78
CA SER A 111 6.94 21.19 5.11
C SER A 111 6.64 22.39 6.01
N GLY A 112 6.12 22.17 7.22
CA GLY A 112 5.73 23.23 8.14
C GLY A 112 4.36 23.84 7.85
N ALA A 113 3.58 23.25 6.93
CA ALA A 113 2.27 23.77 6.53
C ALA A 113 1.25 23.92 7.68
N PHE A 114 1.45 23.21 8.79
CA PHE A 114 0.59 23.27 9.98
C PHE A 114 1.14 24.19 11.09
N GLY A 115 2.21 24.94 10.83
CA GLY A 115 2.87 25.84 11.79
C GLY A 115 3.73 25.13 12.85
N SER A 116 3.45 23.87 13.16
CA SER A 116 4.31 23.00 13.98
C SER A 116 4.18 21.54 13.55
N ILE A 117 5.19 20.72 13.85
CA ILE A 117 5.17 19.29 13.54
C ILE A 117 4.23 18.60 14.54
N PRO A 118 3.14 17.93 14.10
CA PRO A 118 2.21 17.27 15.01
C PRO A 118 2.88 16.05 15.69
N CYS A 119 2.21 15.46 16.69
CA CYS A 119 2.75 14.23 17.30
C CYS A 119 2.63 13.04 16.33
N SER A 120 3.61 12.14 16.30
CA SER A 120 3.54 10.94 15.45
C SER A 120 2.38 10.02 15.87
N CYS A 121 1.57 9.59 14.91
CA CYS A 121 0.51 8.59 15.12
C CYS A 121 1.02 7.18 14.76
N GLY A 122 0.67 6.14 15.53
CA GLY A 122 0.64 4.75 15.02
C GLY A 122 1.56 3.70 15.65
N GLY A 123 1.44 3.42 16.95
CA GLY A 123 2.10 2.24 17.55
C GLY A 123 3.63 2.27 17.47
N ILE A 124 4.31 1.22 16.98
CA ILE A 124 5.79 1.28 16.84
C ILE A 124 6.25 2.33 15.83
N LEU A 125 5.37 2.73 14.88
CA LEU A 125 5.62 3.82 13.94
C LEU A 125 5.55 5.19 14.62
N SER A 126 4.93 5.30 15.80
CA SER A 126 4.95 6.54 16.60
C SER A 126 6.31 6.78 17.27
N ARG A 127 7.17 5.75 17.34
CA ARG A 127 8.55 5.87 17.84
C ARG A 127 9.54 6.24 16.74
N MET A 128 9.12 6.25 15.46
CA MET A 128 9.95 6.70 14.35
C MET A 128 9.94 8.24 14.28
N GLY A 129 11.12 8.83 14.02
CA GLY A 129 11.21 10.24 13.67
C GLY A 129 10.47 10.54 12.36
N TRP A 130 9.97 11.76 12.21
CA TRP A 130 9.15 12.17 11.07
C TRP A 130 9.81 11.92 9.71
N GLN A 131 11.12 12.20 9.59
CA GLN A 131 11.87 11.93 8.35
C GLN A 131 11.96 10.44 8.03
N THR A 132 12.21 9.60 9.05
CA THR A 132 12.22 8.14 8.89
C THR A 132 10.84 7.62 8.49
N HIS A 133 9.79 8.16 9.08
CA HIS A 133 8.40 7.83 8.71
C HIS A 133 8.12 8.22 7.24
N LEU A 134 8.56 9.40 6.80
CA LEU A 134 8.40 9.81 5.40
C LEU A 134 9.10 8.83 4.44
N ILE A 135 10.34 8.46 4.72
CA ILE A 135 11.10 7.49 3.90
C ILE A 135 10.37 6.15 3.87
N PHE A 136 9.91 5.66 5.03
CA PHE A 136 9.12 4.43 5.13
C PHE A 136 7.86 4.50 4.24
N ASN A 137 7.10 5.59 4.34
CA ASN A 137 5.91 5.79 3.54
C ASN A 137 6.23 5.86 2.04
N ILE A 138 7.30 6.55 1.62
CA ILE A 138 7.72 6.60 0.22
C ILE A 138 8.05 5.19 -0.31
N VAL A 139 8.81 4.41 0.46
CA VAL A 139 9.17 3.03 0.08
C VAL A 139 7.91 2.17 -0.11
N TYR A 140 6.98 2.20 0.84
CA TYR A 140 5.74 1.43 0.74
C TYR A 140 4.78 1.95 -0.33
N THR A 141 4.77 3.26 -0.60
CA THR A 141 4.05 3.85 -1.75
C THR A 141 4.59 3.31 -3.07
N ILE A 142 5.92 3.30 -3.25
CA ILE A 142 6.56 2.75 -4.45
C ILE A 142 6.27 1.24 -4.57
N LEU A 143 6.39 0.48 -3.49
CA LEU A 143 6.07 -0.95 -3.48
C LEU A 143 4.61 -1.22 -3.88
N ALA A 144 3.66 -0.45 -3.35
CA ALA A 144 2.25 -0.59 -3.70
C ALA A 144 1.99 -0.31 -5.19
N LEU A 145 2.51 0.81 -5.71
CA LEU A 145 2.37 1.18 -7.13
C LEU A 145 3.06 0.16 -8.05
N PHE A 146 4.27 -0.28 -7.70
CA PHE A 146 5.01 -1.28 -8.45
C PHE A 146 4.33 -2.65 -8.42
N GLY A 147 3.76 -3.04 -7.28
CA GLY A 147 2.95 -4.25 -7.14
C GLY A 147 1.72 -4.23 -8.03
N LEU A 148 0.98 -3.12 -8.04
CA LEU A 148 -0.19 -2.93 -8.91
C LEU A 148 0.19 -2.97 -10.40
N TRP A 149 1.24 -2.27 -10.79
CA TRP A 149 1.73 -2.27 -12.16
C TRP A 149 2.17 -3.66 -12.61
N THR A 150 2.97 -4.35 -11.79
CA THR A 150 3.46 -5.71 -12.07
C THR A 150 2.30 -6.71 -12.15
N PHE A 151 1.29 -6.58 -11.27
CA PHE A 151 0.09 -7.41 -11.30
C PHE A 151 -0.72 -7.24 -12.58
N ASN A 152 -0.95 -6.00 -13.01
CA ASN A 152 -1.67 -5.72 -14.26
C ASN A 152 -0.92 -6.27 -15.48
N ARG A 153 0.41 -6.12 -15.50
CA ARG A 153 1.26 -6.70 -16.55
C ARG A 153 1.22 -8.22 -16.54
N TYR A 154 1.34 -8.86 -15.38
CA TYR A 154 1.26 -10.31 -15.21
C TYR A 154 -0.08 -10.85 -15.72
N LYS A 155 -1.21 -10.25 -15.31
CA LYS A 155 -2.54 -10.66 -15.77
C LYS A 155 -2.68 -10.55 -17.28
N LYS A 156 -2.25 -9.44 -17.89
CA LYS A 156 -2.30 -9.26 -19.35
C LYS A 156 -1.50 -10.35 -20.07
N LEU A 157 -0.26 -10.58 -19.64
CA LEU A 157 0.61 -11.58 -20.25
C LEU A 157 0.13 -13.02 -20.03
N ASN A 158 -0.37 -13.34 -18.83
CA ASN A 158 -0.84 -14.68 -18.48
C ASN A 158 -2.18 -15.05 -19.17
N ILE A 159 -2.95 -14.07 -19.64
CA ILE A 159 -4.17 -14.33 -20.44
C ILE A 159 -3.82 -14.76 -21.85
N HIS A 160 -2.86 -14.08 -22.50
CA HIS A 160 -2.35 -14.48 -23.81
C HIS A 160 -1.54 -15.78 -23.75
N ALA A 161 -1.29 -16.24 -22.51
CA ALA A 161 -0.48 -17.38 -22.20
C ALA A 161 -1.17 -18.75 -22.26
N ARG A 162 -2.49 -18.73 -22.31
CA ARG A 162 -3.34 -19.91 -22.41
C ARG A 162 -3.92 -19.98 -23.82
#